data_AF-A0A8T7JYU9-F1
#
_entry.id   AF-A0A8T7JYU9-F1
#
_cell.length_a   1.000
_cell.length_b   1.000
_cell.length_c   1.000
_cell.angle_alpha   90.00
_cell.angle_beta   90.00
_cell.angle_gamma   90.00
#
_symmetry.space_group_name_H-M   'P 1'
#
loop_
_entity.id
_entity.type
_entity.pdbx_description
1 polymer ?
#
loop_
_entity_poly.entity_id
_entity_poly.type
_entity_poly.pdbx_seq_one_letter_code
_entity_poly.pdbx_strand_id
1 'polypeptide(L)'
;MNTSEGVMIIFFGTKVRKKTLGSGQFYCPRCQTTRPYLRQQGTRYFTIYFIPILPMGDIGEFVECGVCGGMFEPSVLDMKLKNKPTTLAEMLNTLAARLEHGIPVEYMIRDLTAAGLELETARKAIDSAIGTARHYCPACSLTYAASVQTCRECQKPLEPYRP
;
A
#
# COMPACT_ATOMS: atom_id res chain seq x y z
N MET A 1 -0.59 -64.00 -31.86
CA MET A 1 -1.63 -63.05 -31.40
C MET A 1 -0.92 -61.95 -30.65
N ASN A 2 -0.51 -60.89 -31.35
CA ASN A 2 0.15 -59.75 -30.71
C ASN A 2 -0.96 -58.83 -30.19
N THR A 3 -1.15 -58.81 -28.88
CA THR A 3 -1.95 -57.81 -28.20
C THR A 3 -1.27 -56.45 -28.41
N SER A 4 -1.88 -55.62 -29.24
CA SER A 4 -1.57 -54.19 -29.31
C SER A 4 -1.99 -53.56 -27.99
N GLU A 5 -1.06 -53.46 -27.03
CA GLU A 5 -1.27 -52.67 -25.82
C GLU A 5 -1.27 -51.19 -26.24
N GLY A 6 -2.46 -50.63 -26.42
CA GLY A 6 -2.63 -49.22 -26.71
C GLY A 6 -2.23 -48.40 -25.48
N VAL A 7 -1.18 -47.58 -25.62
CA VAL A 7 -0.83 -46.59 -24.60
C VAL A 7 -1.84 -45.45 -24.68
N MET A 8 -2.66 -45.29 -23.63
CA MET A 8 -3.57 -44.15 -23.51
C MET A 8 -2.83 -42.99 -22.83
N ILE A 9 -2.53 -41.93 -23.59
CA ILE A 9 -1.86 -40.74 -23.07
C ILE A 9 -2.94 -39.74 -22.61
N ILE A 10 -2.99 -39.47 -21.30
CA ILE A 10 -3.90 -38.47 -20.72
C ILE A 10 -3.11 -37.19 -20.43
N PHE A 11 -3.51 -36.08 -21.05
CA PHE A 11 -2.97 -34.76 -20.73
C PHE A 11 -3.76 -34.14 -19.58
N PHE A 12 -3.12 -33.98 -18.42
CA PHE A 12 -3.70 -33.34 -17.25
C PHE A 12 -2.93 -32.08 -16.84
N GLY A 13 -3.61 -31.16 -16.15
CA GLY A 13 -3.03 -29.91 -15.68
C GLY A 13 -3.93 -29.20 -14.67
N THR A 14 -3.56 -27.98 -14.28
CA THR A 14 -4.41 -27.13 -13.44
C THR A 14 -4.51 -25.73 -14.04
N LYS A 15 -5.69 -25.12 -13.92
CA LYS A 15 -5.96 -23.76 -14.39
C LYS A 15 -6.61 -22.96 -13.29
N VAL A 16 -6.14 -21.73 -13.08
CA VAL A 16 -6.78 -20.79 -12.15
C VAL A 16 -7.82 -19.97 -12.91
N ARG A 17 -9.05 -19.95 -12.42
CA ARG A 17 -10.06 -18.98 -12.85
C ARG A 17 -10.17 -17.90 -11.79
N LYS A 18 -10.09 -16.65 -12.23
CA LYS A 18 -10.27 -15.46 -11.40
C LYS A 18 -11.69 -14.93 -11.62
N LYS A 19 -12.44 -14.72 -10.55
CA LYS A 19 -13.75 -14.05 -10.58
C LYS A 19 -13.62 -12.70 -9.89
N THR A 20 -13.89 -11.61 -10.61
CA THR A 20 -13.93 -10.27 -9.99
C THR A 20 -15.19 -10.15 -9.14
N LEU A 21 -15.00 -9.96 -7.83
CA LEU A 21 -16.07 -9.74 -6.84
C LEU A 21 -16.39 -8.25 -6.68
N GLY A 22 -15.42 -7.38 -6.92
CA GLY A 22 -15.62 -5.93 -6.79
C GLY A 22 -14.44 -5.14 -7.31
N SER A 23 -14.60 -3.83 -7.38
CA SER A 23 -13.54 -2.90 -7.72
C SER A 23 -13.70 -1.61 -6.93
N GLY A 24 -12.63 -0.86 -6.76
CA GLY A 24 -12.65 0.39 -6.00
C GLY A 24 -11.29 1.05 -5.98
N GLN A 25 -11.04 1.93 -5.01
CA GLN A 25 -9.75 2.60 -4.81
C GLN A 25 -9.14 2.15 -3.49
N PHE A 26 -7.86 1.78 -3.45
CA PHE A 26 -7.12 1.45 -2.21
C PHE A 26 -5.76 2.14 -2.17
N TYR A 27 -5.12 2.18 -1.00
CA TYR A 27 -3.74 2.66 -0.89
C TYR A 27 -2.85 1.46 -1.18
N CYS A 28 -2.17 1.47 -2.32
CA CYS A 28 -1.35 0.35 -2.72
C CYS A 28 -0.01 0.40 -1.97
N PRO A 29 0.34 -0.59 -1.13
CA PRO A 29 1.62 -0.59 -0.39
C PRO A 29 2.84 -0.59 -1.31
N ARG A 30 2.70 -1.18 -2.51
CA ARG A 30 3.76 -1.24 -3.51
C ARG A 30 3.94 0.08 -4.27
N CYS A 31 2.84 0.75 -4.63
CA CYS A 31 2.92 2.05 -5.34
C CYS A 31 3.01 3.25 -4.40
N GLN A 32 2.77 3.06 -3.10
CA GLN A 32 2.72 4.09 -2.07
C GLN A 32 1.76 5.25 -2.40
N THR A 33 0.66 4.93 -3.10
CA THR A 33 -0.34 5.92 -3.52
C THR A 33 -1.70 5.27 -3.70
N THR A 34 -2.74 6.10 -3.85
CA THR A 34 -4.11 5.63 -4.10
C THR A 34 -4.23 5.15 -5.54
N ARG A 35 -4.61 3.89 -5.71
CA ARG A 35 -4.80 3.24 -7.03
C ARG A 35 -6.12 2.48 -7.09
N PRO A 36 -6.67 2.28 -8.30
CA PRO A 36 -7.79 1.38 -8.47
C PRO A 36 -7.37 -0.05 -8.14
N TYR A 37 -8.30 -0.84 -7.58
CA TYR A 37 -8.11 -2.27 -7.32
C TYR A 37 -9.24 -3.11 -7.90
N LEU A 38 -8.94 -4.39 -8.11
CA LEU A 38 -9.88 -5.45 -8.41
C LEU A 38 -9.85 -6.47 -7.27
N ARG A 39 -10.97 -6.64 -6.57
CA ARG A 39 -11.16 -7.70 -5.58
C ARG A 39 -11.58 -8.95 -6.34
N GLN A 40 -10.79 -9.99 -6.26
CA GLN A 40 -10.95 -11.22 -7.05
C GLN A 40 -10.93 -12.44 -6.15
N GLN A 41 -11.69 -13.46 -6.52
CA GLN A 41 -11.62 -14.79 -5.94
C GLN A 41 -10.97 -15.72 -6.95
N GLY A 42 -9.92 -16.41 -6.53
CA GLY A 42 -9.24 -17.40 -7.35
C GLY A 42 -9.75 -18.79 -7.02
N THR A 43 -10.19 -19.55 -8.02
CA THR A 43 -10.54 -20.97 -7.87
C THR A 43 -9.66 -21.79 -8.81
N ARG A 44 -9.00 -22.80 -8.27
CA ARG A 44 -8.16 -23.72 -9.05
C ARG A 44 -9.02 -24.85 -9.59
N TYR A 45 -8.90 -25.12 -10.89
CA TYR A 45 -9.60 -26.22 -11.57
C TYR A 45 -8.60 -27.25 -12.08
N PHE A 46 -8.94 -28.53 -11.95
CA PHE A 46 -8.27 -29.61 -12.68
C PHE A 46 -8.67 -29.56 -14.14
N THR A 47 -7.68 -29.66 -15.03
CA THR A 47 -7.90 -29.71 -16.47
C THR A 47 -7.51 -31.07 -17.02
N ILE A 48 -8.36 -31.68 -17.82
CA ILE A 48 -8.02 -32.83 -18.68
C ILE A 48 -8.24 -32.38 -20.13
N TYR A 49 -7.27 -32.66 -21.01
CA TYR A 49 -7.29 -32.19 -22.41
C TYR A 49 -7.63 -30.69 -22.52
N PHE A 50 -7.06 -29.87 -21.64
CA PHE A 50 -7.28 -28.41 -21.56
C PHE A 50 -8.70 -27.96 -21.15
N ILE A 51 -9.60 -28.88 -20.82
CA ILE A 51 -10.96 -28.59 -20.31
C ILE A 51 -10.96 -28.61 -18.77
N PRO A 52 -11.27 -27.49 -18.09
CA PRO A 52 -11.39 -27.44 -16.63
C PRO A 52 -12.68 -28.13 -16.18
N ILE A 53 -12.56 -29.29 -15.51
CA ILE A 53 -13.69 -30.17 -15.16
C ILE A 53 -14.03 -30.16 -13.68
N LEU A 54 -13.05 -30.15 -12.77
CA LEU A 54 -13.29 -30.25 -11.33
C LEU A 54 -12.61 -29.11 -10.59
N PRO A 55 -13.33 -28.34 -9.74
CA PRO A 55 -12.68 -27.38 -8.84
C PRO A 55 -11.86 -28.15 -7.80
N MET A 56 -10.57 -27.84 -7.71
CA MET A 56 -9.62 -28.46 -6.77
C MET A 56 -9.45 -27.67 -5.47
N GLY A 57 -10.00 -26.46 -5.40
CA GLY A 57 -9.92 -25.63 -4.21
C GLY A 57 -9.88 -24.15 -4.53
N ASP A 58 -10.38 -23.36 -3.58
CA ASP A 58 -10.27 -21.92 -3.63
C ASP A 58 -8.87 -21.49 -3.17
N ILE A 59 -8.26 -20.64 -3.98
CA ILE A 59 -7.03 -19.91 -3.66
C ILE A 59 -7.34 -18.80 -2.65
N GLY A 60 -8.62 -18.52 -2.45
CA GLY A 60 -9.12 -17.47 -1.58
C GLY A 60 -9.38 -16.17 -2.36
N GLU A 61 -9.77 -15.18 -1.59
CA GLU A 61 -10.00 -13.84 -2.08
C GLU A 61 -8.72 -13.01 -1.96
N PHE A 62 -8.44 -12.20 -2.97
CA PHE A 62 -7.31 -11.30 -3.01
C PHE A 62 -7.67 -10.00 -3.72
N VAL A 63 -6.84 -8.99 -3.51
CA VAL A 63 -6.99 -7.66 -4.07
C VAL A 63 -5.82 -7.41 -5.01
N GLU A 64 -6.12 -7.18 -6.28
CA GLU A 64 -5.13 -6.89 -7.32
C GLU A 64 -5.11 -5.38 -7.61
N CYS A 65 -3.93 -4.76 -7.56
CA CYS A 65 -3.78 -3.36 -7.97
C CYS A 65 -3.93 -3.23 -9.50
N GLY A 66 -4.83 -2.37 -9.96
CA GLY A 66 -5.08 -2.13 -11.39
C GLY A 66 -3.94 -1.42 -12.13
N VAL A 67 -2.88 -1.00 -11.43
CA VAL A 67 -1.71 -0.33 -12.03
C VAL A 67 -0.45 -1.18 -11.96
N CYS A 68 -0.08 -1.68 -10.77
CA CYS A 68 1.16 -2.46 -10.62
C CYS A 68 0.96 -3.98 -10.65
N GLY A 69 -0.29 -4.46 -10.74
CA GLY A 69 -0.61 -5.90 -10.71
C GLY A 69 -0.28 -6.61 -9.40
N GLY A 70 0.07 -5.88 -8.34
CA GLY A 70 0.36 -6.46 -7.04
C GLY A 70 -0.88 -7.11 -6.43
N MET A 71 -0.75 -8.34 -5.95
CA MET A 71 -1.81 -9.08 -5.25
C MET A 71 -1.60 -8.94 -3.74
N PHE A 72 -2.68 -8.64 -3.03
CA PHE A 72 -2.70 -8.37 -1.60
C PHE A 72 -3.86 -9.10 -0.94
N GLU A 73 -3.77 -9.34 0.35
CA GLU A 73 -4.87 -9.93 1.12
C GLU A 73 -6.04 -8.92 1.25
N PRO A 74 -7.31 -9.37 1.31
CA PRO A 74 -8.46 -8.46 1.33
C PRO A 74 -8.46 -7.44 2.48
N SER A 75 -7.80 -7.78 3.59
CA SER A 75 -7.59 -6.92 4.75
C SER A 75 -6.91 -5.57 4.44
N VAL A 76 -6.19 -5.45 3.30
CA VAL A 76 -5.64 -4.16 2.86
C VAL A 76 -6.70 -3.12 2.49
N LEU A 77 -7.95 -3.55 2.22
CA LEU A 77 -9.06 -2.64 1.97
C LEU A 77 -9.55 -2.00 3.26
N ASP A 78 -9.53 -2.72 4.38
CA ASP A 78 -9.93 -2.20 5.70
C ASP A 78 -8.96 -1.14 6.24
N MET A 79 -7.70 -1.21 5.78
CA MET A 79 -6.66 -0.24 6.11
C MET A 79 -7.04 1.20 5.70
N LYS A 80 -7.94 1.36 4.70
CA LYS A 80 -8.40 2.66 4.20
C LYS A 80 -9.44 3.36 5.06
N LEU A 81 -10.20 2.64 5.88
CA LEU A 81 -11.23 3.27 6.73
C LEU A 81 -10.63 4.01 7.92
N LYS A 82 -9.38 3.72 8.30
CA LYS A 82 -8.77 4.29 9.50
C LYS A 82 -8.00 5.59 9.28
N ASN A 83 -7.69 5.98 8.04
CA ASN A 83 -6.60 6.93 7.77
C ASN A 83 -6.91 8.06 6.77
N LYS A 84 -8.17 8.38 6.49
CA LYS A 84 -8.48 9.64 5.79
C LYS A 84 -9.00 10.64 6.83
N PRO A 85 -8.15 11.49 7.43
CA PRO A 85 -8.65 12.60 8.22
C PRO A 85 -9.54 13.43 7.29
N THR A 86 -10.84 13.43 7.55
CA THR A 86 -11.82 14.01 6.62
C THR A 86 -12.01 15.50 6.91
N THR A 87 -11.48 15.96 8.04
CA THR A 87 -11.54 17.34 8.50
C THR A 87 -10.15 17.88 8.82
N LEU A 88 -9.97 19.19 8.63
CA LEU A 88 -8.73 19.88 9.02
C LEU A 88 -8.39 19.69 10.50
N ALA A 89 -9.40 19.74 11.37
CA ALA A 89 -9.23 19.54 12.81
C ALA A 89 -8.60 18.17 13.11
N GLU A 90 -9.03 17.12 12.42
CA GLU A 90 -8.49 15.78 12.58
C GLU A 90 -7.06 15.65 12.05
N MET A 91 -6.73 16.36 10.96
CA MET A 91 -5.34 16.46 10.48
C MET A 91 -4.43 17.13 11.51
N LEU A 92 -4.90 18.18 12.18
CA LEU A 92 -4.14 18.89 13.22
C LEU A 92 -3.96 18.03 14.48
N ASN A 93 -5.01 17.33 14.93
CA ASN A 93 -4.95 16.48 16.12
C ASN A 93 -4.00 15.28 15.95
N THR A 94 -3.84 14.78 14.73
CA THR A 94 -2.94 13.65 14.42
C THR A 94 -1.54 14.10 13.96
N LEU A 95 -1.30 15.40 13.83
CA LEU A 95 -0.08 15.97 13.26
C LEU A 95 1.18 15.55 14.04
N ALA A 96 1.17 15.73 15.37
CA ALA A 96 2.30 15.41 16.24
C ALA A 96 2.69 13.93 16.10
N ALA A 97 1.73 13.02 16.26
CA ALA A 97 1.95 11.58 16.14
C ALA A 97 2.54 11.19 14.78
N ARG A 98 2.04 11.76 13.68
CA ARG A 98 2.56 11.48 12.33
C ARG A 98 4.01 11.92 12.17
N LEU A 99 4.35 13.10 12.66
CA LEU A 99 5.71 13.64 12.60
C LEU A 99 6.69 12.83 13.48
N GLU A 100 6.26 12.43 14.68
CA GLU A 100 7.04 11.56 15.58
C GLU A 100 7.23 10.15 15.00
N HIS A 101 6.28 9.66 14.21
CA HIS A 101 6.39 8.39 13.48
C HIS A 101 7.22 8.48 12.19
N GLY A 102 7.97 9.55 11.99
CA GLY A 102 8.92 9.66 10.88
C GLY A 102 8.28 10.04 9.54
N ILE A 103 7.14 10.74 9.56
CA ILE A 103 6.67 11.47 8.38
C ILE A 103 7.49 12.76 8.21
N PRO A 104 8.04 13.05 7.02
CA PRO A 104 8.78 14.29 6.77
C PRO A 104 7.92 15.56 6.95
N VAL A 105 8.53 16.62 7.46
CA VAL A 105 7.91 17.94 7.66
C VAL A 105 7.39 18.50 6.34
N GLU A 106 8.14 18.36 5.25
CA GLU A 106 7.79 18.85 3.92
C GLU A 106 6.48 18.23 3.41
N TYR A 107 6.27 16.94 3.71
CA TYR A 107 5.05 16.24 3.31
C TYR A 107 3.85 16.76 4.10
N MET A 108 4.03 17.08 5.39
CA MET A 108 2.96 17.66 6.20
C MET A 108 2.64 19.08 5.78
N ILE A 109 3.64 19.90 5.44
CA ILE A 109 3.40 21.23 4.87
C ILE A 109 2.56 21.11 3.59
N ARG A 110 2.91 20.19 2.69
CA ARG A 110 2.14 19.95 1.45
C ARG A 110 0.71 19.48 1.74
N ASP A 111 0.54 18.51 2.64
CA ASP A 111 -0.79 17.97 2.97
C ASP A 111 -1.67 19.04 3.64
N LEU A 112 -1.12 19.86 4.55
CA LEU A 112 -1.83 20.94 5.24
C LEU A 112 -2.20 22.08 4.27
N THR A 113 -1.27 22.48 3.40
CA THR A 113 -1.55 23.51 2.38
C THR A 113 -2.57 23.06 1.36
N ALA A 114 -2.53 21.80 0.93
CA ALA A 114 -3.58 21.21 0.09
C ALA A 114 -4.94 21.12 0.79
N ALA A 115 -4.96 21.04 2.13
CA ALA A 115 -6.17 21.11 2.95
C ALA A 115 -6.68 22.54 3.19
N GLY A 116 -5.98 23.56 2.68
CA GLY A 116 -6.39 24.97 2.73
C GLY A 116 -5.68 25.82 3.77
N LEU A 117 -4.62 25.32 4.43
CA LEU A 117 -3.79 26.18 5.29
C LEU A 117 -2.81 27.03 4.47
N GLU A 118 -2.65 28.28 4.88
CA GLU A 118 -1.52 29.08 4.42
C GLU A 118 -0.20 28.48 4.92
N LEU A 119 0.86 28.62 4.11
CA LEU A 119 2.18 28.03 4.36
C LEU A 119 2.74 28.38 5.75
N GLU A 120 2.63 29.65 6.15
CA GLU A 120 3.09 30.14 7.45
C GLU A 120 2.31 29.52 8.61
N THR A 121 0.99 29.38 8.46
CA THR A 121 0.12 28.77 9.46
C THR A 121 0.41 27.27 9.60
N ALA A 122 0.62 26.57 8.47
CA ALA A 122 1.03 25.17 8.46
C ALA A 122 2.37 24.96 9.19
N ARG A 123 3.34 25.84 8.93
CA ARG A 123 4.66 25.79 9.60
C ARG A 123 4.54 26.01 11.11
N LYS A 124 3.80 27.04 11.55
CA LYS A 124 3.55 27.29 12.97
C LYS A 124 2.84 26.12 13.66
N ALA A 125 1.89 25.48 12.99
CA ALA A 125 1.21 24.30 13.52
C ALA A 125 2.18 23.13 13.73
N ILE A 126 3.09 22.90 12.78
CA ILE A 126 4.15 21.89 12.90
C ILE A 126 5.12 22.24 14.03
N ASP A 127 5.59 23.49 14.11
CA ASP A 127 6.51 23.95 15.15
C ASP A 127 5.89 23.85 16.55
N SER A 128 4.58 24.08 16.64
CA SER A 128 3.82 23.91 17.90
C SER A 128 3.64 22.43 18.27
N ALA A 129 3.59 21.52 17.28
CA ALA A 129 3.37 20.10 17.49
C ALA A 129 4.63 19.33 17.93
N ILE A 130 5.81 19.68 17.38
CA ILE A 130 7.06 18.93 17.58
C ILE A 130 8.24 19.80 18.04
N GLY A 131 7.98 21.03 18.52
CA GLY A 131 9.01 22.02 18.84
C GLY A 131 9.71 22.56 17.59
N THR A 132 10.83 23.27 17.73
CA THR A 132 11.60 23.82 16.59
C THR A 132 12.84 23.03 16.23
N ALA A 133 13.30 22.12 17.10
CA ALA A 133 14.44 21.26 16.83
C ALA A 133 14.12 20.24 15.73
N ARG A 134 15.04 20.03 14.80
CA ARG A 134 14.83 19.20 13.62
C ARG A 134 16.02 18.30 13.36
N HIS A 135 15.74 17.17 12.70
CA HIS A 135 16.74 16.33 12.06
C HIS A 135 16.58 16.40 10.54
N TYR A 136 17.65 16.21 9.80
CA TYR A 136 17.72 16.35 8.36
C TYR A 136 18.39 15.15 7.71
N CYS A 137 17.88 14.76 6.55
CA CYS A 137 18.46 13.71 5.73
C CYS A 137 19.24 14.32 4.56
N PRO A 138 20.58 14.21 4.51
CA PRO A 138 21.37 14.76 3.40
C PRO A 138 21.14 14.03 2.08
N ALA A 139 20.71 12.77 2.11
CA ALA A 139 20.45 11.98 0.91
C ALA A 139 19.12 12.32 0.24
N CYS A 140 18.08 12.58 1.03
CA CYS A 140 16.72 12.83 0.53
C CYS A 140 16.34 14.32 0.53
N SER A 141 17.14 15.18 1.16
CA SER A 141 16.82 16.60 1.38
C SER A 141 15.48 16.80 2.09
N LEU A 142 15.22 15.99 3.13
CA LEU A 142 13.98 16.00 3.92
C LEU A 142 14.27 16.25 5.40
N THR A 143 13.32 16.89 6.07
CA THR A 143 13.41 17.28 7.48
C THR A 143 12.42 16.50 8.32
N TYR A 144 12.79 16.18 9.55
CA TYR A 144 12.04 15.34 10.47
C TYR A 144 12.01 15.97 11.88
N ALA A 145 11.08 15.49 12.71
CA ALA A 145 11.10 15.78 14.14
C ALA A 145 12.40 15.28 14.77
N ALA A 146 12.91 15.98 15.80
CA ALA A 146 14.13 15.60 16.50
C ALA A 146 14.05 14.21 17.18
N SER A 147 12.83 13.70 17.42
CA SER A 147 12.59 12.35 17.95
C SER A 147 12.88 11.24 16.94
N VAL A 148 12.95 11.55 15.64
CA VAL A 148 13.13 10.57 14.56
C VAL A 148 14.62 10.40 14.26
N GLN A 149 15.12 9.16 14.25
CA GLN A 149 16.54 8.86 14.05
C GLN A 149 16.88 8.37 12.63
N THR A 150 15.89 7.85 11.91
CA THR A 150 16.09 7.19 10.61
C THR A 150 15.15 7.75 9.54
N CYS A 151 15.69 7.98 8.35
CA CYS A 151 14.92 8.46 7.20
C CYS A 151 13.93 7.39 6.72
N ARG A 152 12.66 7.75 6.57
CA ARG A 152 11.63 6.83 6.05
C ARG A 152 11.82 6.47 4.56
N GLU A 153 12.43 7.37 3.79
CA GLU A 153 12.60 7.19 2.34
C GLU A 153 13.83 6.34 1.98
N CYS A 154 14.99 6.63 2.61
CA CYS A 154 16.25 5.95 2.29
C CYS A 154 16.83 5.10 3.43
N GLN A 155 16.18 5.04 4.59
CA GLN A 155 16.58 4.25 5.77
C GLN A 155 17.95 4.60 6.38
N LYS A 156 18.60 5.68 5.93
CA LYS A 156 19.86 6.18 6.51
C LYS A 156 19.60 6.96 7.81
N PRO A 157 20.60 7.03 8.72
CA PRO A 157 20.51 7.86 9.92
C PRO A 157 20.36 9.33 9.55
N LEU A 158 19.63 10.07 10.38
CA LEU A 158 19.41 11.50 10.23
C LEU A 158 20.45 12.29 11.04
N GLU A 159 20.73 13.51 10.61
CA GLU A 159 21.67 14.42 11.26
C GLU A 159 20.92 15.59 11.90
N PRO A 160 21.42 16.19 12.99
CA PRO A 160 20.83 17.40 13.55
C PRO A 160 20.79 18.52 12.51
N TYR A 161 19.60 19.09 12.28
CA TYR A 161 19.43 20.21 11.36
C TYR A 161 19.99 21.48 12.00
N ARG A 162 21.04 22.04 11.39
CA ARG A 162 21.59 23.34 11.75
C ARG A 162 21.12 24.35 10.68
N PRO A 163 20.35 25.38 11.05
CA PRO A 163 19.80 26.37 10.12
C PRO A 163 20.88 27.22 9.46
#